data_AF-A0A150N623-F1
#
_entry.id   AF-A0A150N623-F1
#
_cell.length_a   1.000
_cell.length_b   1.000
_cell.length_c   1.000
_cell.angle_alpha   90.00
_cell.angle_beta   90.00
_cell.angle_gamma   90.00
#
_symmetry.space_group_name_H-M   'P 1'
#
loop_
_entity.id
_entity.type
_entity.pdbx_description
1 polymer ?
#
loop_
_entity_poly.entity_id
_entity_poly.type
_entity_poly.pdbx_seq_one_letter_code
_entity_poly.pdbx_strand_id
1 'polypeptide(L)'
;MASYGYWIQENGWKGPSYISPMRYDSAIAYIVTAIFTLSLLVLGAALLYETDTSISGEQGLVSFASIMGNELHPAARWLFLLGFWSASFTSVIGVWNGVSYLFADFIRNVRKLNIDKEKLNQTKAFRFYVFWLTFPPMLLHFIGKPVGLIIVYGALGALFMPFLAITLLWLLNSKKELPEGRRNHWLSNLLLILCLVLFAVLAVNELRNLFA
;
A
#
# COMPACT_ATOMS: atom_id res chain seq x y z
N MET A 1 -2.44 4.99 2.10
CA MET A 1 -2.23 6.18 2.97
C MET A 1 -2.77 7.46 2.36
N ALA A 2 -2.47 7.79 1.10
CA ALA A 2 -3.10 8.94 0.43
C ALA A 2 -4.64 8.88 0.45
N SER A 3 -5.21 7.67 0.45
CA SER A 3 -6.65 7.41 0.57
C SER A 3 -7.21 7.51 1.99
N TYR A 4 -6.38 7.46 3.04
CA TYR A 4 -6.84 7.39 4.43
C TYR A 4 -7.65 8.63 4.83
N GLY A 5 -7.34 9.79 4.21
CA GLY A 5 -8.12 11.02 4.37
C GLY A 5 -9.59 10.89 3.96
N TYR A 6 -9.90 10.08 2.93
CA TYR A 6 -11.28 9.85 2.51
C TYR A 6 -12.03 8.96 3.50
N TRP A 7 -11.37 7.94 4.08
CA TRP A 7 -12.01 7.07 5.09
C TRP A 7 -12.29 7.80 6.41
N ILE A 8 -11.39 8.68 6.84
CA ILE A 8 -11.63 9.57 8.00
C ILE A 8 -12.86 10.46 7.73
N GLN A 9 -12.95 10.99 6.51
CA GLN A 9 -14.07 11.83 6.11
C GLN A 9 -15.40 11.06 6.08
N GLU A 10 -15.41 9.83 5.55
CA GLU A 10 -16.58 8.94 5.59
C GLU A 10 -17.01 8.59 7.02
N ASN A 11 -16.05 8.36 7.91
CA ASN A 11 -16.31 8.12 9.34
C ASN A 11 -16.78 9.38 10.09
N GLY A 12 -16.87 10.53 9.43
CA GLY A 12 -17.32 11.79 10.02
C GLY A 12 -16.33 12.40 11.01
N TRP A 13 -15.08 11.92 11.06
CA TRP A 13 -14.06 12.41 11.96
C TRP A 13 -13.59 13.80 11.51
N LYS A 14 -14.10 14.83 12.16
CA LYS A 14 -13.85 16.24 11.80
C LYS A 14 -13.09 16.94 12.94
N GLY A 15 -12.07 17.68 12.56
CA GLY A 15 -11.30 18.50 13.48
C GLY A 15 -10.12 17.78 14.15
N PRO A 16 -9.35 18.52 14.96
CA PRO A 16 -8.03 18.10 15.42
C PRO A 16 -8.03 17.10 16.58
N SER A 17 -9.17 16.90 17.26
CA SER A 17 -9.32 15.93 18.35
C SER A 17 -9.04 14.50 17.90
N TYR A 18 -9.32 14.18 16.63
CA TYR A 18 -9.13 12.85 16.05
C TYR A 18 -7.69 12.55 15.63
N ILE A 19 -6.77 13.52 15.64
CA ILE A 19 -5.36 13.31 15.23
C ILE A 19 -4.68 12.28 16.14
N SER A 20 -4.93 12.34 17.45
CA SER A 20 -4.31 11.41 18.40
C SER A 20 -4.83 9.97 18.20
N PRO A 21 -6.16 9.72 18.17
CA PRO A 21 -6.70 8.42 17.77
C PRO A 21 -6.16 7.88 16.44
N MET A 22 -6.09 8.72 15.40
CA MET A 22 -5.55 8.31 14.08
C MET A 22 -4.09 7.86 14.13
N ARG A 23 -3.27 8.49 14.98
CA ARG A 23 -1.86 8.08 15.18
C ARG A 23 -1.77 6.74 15.88
N TYR A 24 -2.59 6.48 16.89
CA TYR A 24 -2.63 5.18 17.55
C TYR A 24 -3.13 4.08 16.62
N ASP A 25 -4.20 4.35 15.86
CA ASP A 25 -4.72 3.43 14.84
C ASP A 25 -3.63 3.04 13.82
N SER A 26 -2.96 4.05 13.26
CA SER A 26 -1.85 3.84 12.33
C SER A 26 -0.69 3.08 12.99
N ALA A 27 -0.29 3.44 14.21
CA ALA A 27 0.82 2.80 14.91
C ALA A 27 0.55 1.31 15.18
N ILE A 28 -0.66 0.97 15.65
CA ILE A 28 -1.06 -0.42 15.87
C ILE A 28 -1.01 -1.20 14.56
N ALA A 29 -1.57 -0.63 13.47
CA ALA A 29 -1.55 -1.28 12.17
C ALA A 29 -0.12 -1.61 11.70
N TYR A 30 0.83 -0.68 11.86
CA TYR A 30 2.23 -0.91 11.49
C TYR A 30 2.94 -1.91 12.41
N ILE A 31 2.71 -1.84 13.72
CA ILE A 31 3.31 -2.78 14.67
C ILE A 31 2.86 -4.21 14.36
N VAL A 32 1.56 -4.42 14.16
CA VAL A 32 1.02 -5.73 13.80
C VAL A 32 1.60 -6.22 12.46
N THR A 33 1.69 -5.32 11.47
CA THR A 33 2.29 -5.65 10.16
C THR A 33 3.77 -6.03 10.30
N ALA A 34 4.53 -5.32 11.13
CA ALA A 34 5.93 -5.62 11.38
C ALA A 34 6.11 -6.98 12.06
N ILE A 35 5.31 -7.25 13.10
CA ILE A 35 5.31 -8.56 13.80
C ILE A 35 4.99 -9.68 12.81
N PHE A 36 3.95 -9.51 11.98
CA PHE A 36 3.59 -10.50 10.97
C PHE A 36 4.72 -10.75 9.97
N THR A 37 5.32 -9.68 9.44
CA THR A 37 6.40 -9.77 8.44
C THR A 37 7.65 -10.42 9.01
N LEU A 38 8.05 -10.05 10.24
CA LEU A 38 9.19 -10.65 10.93
C LEU A 38 8.92 -12.12 11.27
N SER A 39 7.71 -12.44 11.72
CA SER A 39 7.32 -13.84 12.01
C SER A 39 7.39 -14.69 10.75
N LEU A 40 6.88 -14.18 9.62
CA LEU A 40 6.94 -14.87 8.33
C LEU A 40 8.38 -15.04 7.84
N LEU A 41 9.24 -14.04 8.05
CA LEU A 41 10.66 -14.12 7.71
C LEU A 41 11.37 -15.18 8.55
N VAL A 42 11.12 -15.23 9.86
CA VAL A 42 11.71 -16.24 10.76
C VAL A 42 11.21 -17.64 10.43
N LEU A 43 9.91 -17.82 10.18
CA LEU A 43 9.34 -19.11 9.77
C LEU A 43 9.86 -19.54 8.39
N GLY A 44 9.95 -18.61 7.45
CA GLY A 44 10.54 -18.84 6.13
C GLY A 44 11.98 -19.29 6.24
N ALA A 45 12.79 -18.61 7.05
CA ALA A 45 14.16 -19.03 7.31
C ALA A 45 14.21 -20.41 7.98
N ALA A 46 13.49 -20.63 9.07
CA ALA A 46 13.55 -21.90 9.82
C ALA A 46 13.11 -23.12 9.01
N LEU A 47 12.09 -22.98 8.15
CA LEU A 47 11.50 -24.09 7.41
C LEU A 47 12.11 -24.31 6.03
N LEU A 48 12.78 -23.30 5.44
CA LEU A 48 13.33 -23.38 4.08
C LEU A 48 14.86 -23.44 4.05
N TYR A 49 15.54 -23.14 5.15
CA TYR A 49 17.00 -23.12 5.19
C TYR A 49 17.64 -24.49 4.90
N GLU A 50 16.92 -25.60 5.15
CA GLU A 50 17.39 -26.96 4.91
C GLU A 50 16.77 -27.62 3.67
N THR A 51 15.85 -26.93 2.98
CA THR A 51 15.16 -27.46 1.81
C THR A 51 15.70 -26.79 0.56
N ASP A 52 16.42 -27.53 -0.30
CA ASP A 52 16.90 -27.07 -1.63
C ASP A 52 15.77 -26.66 -2.60
N THR A 53 14.52 -26.62 -2.14
CA THR A 53 13.37 -26.13 -2.89
C THR A 53 13.33 -24.60 -2.91
N SER A 54 13.62 -24.03 -4.08
CA SER A 54 13.34 -22.63 -4.37
C SER A 54 11.82 -22.39 -4.38
N ILE A 55 11.29 -21.70 -3.37
CA ILE A 55 9.92 -21.23 -3.34
C ILE A 55 9.77 -20.07 -4.33
N SER A 56 8.99 -20.28 -5.40
CA SER A 56 8.69 -19.24 -6.39
C SER A 56 7.19 -19.18 -6.69
N GLY A 57 6.68 -17.96 -6.83
CA GLY A 57 5.29 -17.68 -7.21
C GLY A 57 4.22 -18.17 -6.22
N GLU A 58 2.98 -18.24 -6.70
CA GLU A 58 1.79 -18.60 -5.92
C GLU A 58 1.86 -20.03 -5.35
N GLN A 59 2.46 -20.96 -6.09
CA GLN A 59 2.66 -22.35 -5.66
C GLN A 59 3.65 -22.47 -4.49
N GLY A 60 4.59 -21.53 -4.40
CA GLY A 60 5.51 -21.45 -3.29
C GLY A 60 4.82 -21.27 -1.93
N LEU A 61 3.79 -20.41 -1.88
CA LEU A 61 3.06 -20.13 -0.63
C LEU A 61 2.18 -21.30 -0.17
N VAL A 62 1.54 -22.00 -1.11
CA VAL A 62 0.76 -23.21 -0.79
C VAL A 62 1.67 -24.34 -0.31
N SER A 63 2.86 -24.44 -0.91
CA SER A 63 3.89 -25.40 -0.48
C SER A 63 4.37 -25.07 0.93
N PHE A 64 4.67 -23.80 1.22
CA PHE A 64 5.04 -23.33 2.55
C PHE A 64 3.97 -23.63 3.61
N ALA A 65 2.70 -23.36 3.30
CA ALA A 65 1.59 -23.69 4.19
C ALA A 65 1.50 -25.20 4.48
N SER A 66 1.84 -26.04 3.49
CA SER A 66 1.86 -27.49 3.64
C SER A 66 3.02 -27.95 4.52
N ILE A 67 4.22 -27.38 4.33
CA ILE A 67 5.39 -27.63 5.17
C ILE A 67 5.09 -27.25 6.63
N MET A 68 4.54 -26.05 6.88
CA MET A 68 4.08 -25.66 8.22
C MET A 68 3.07 -26.64 8.82
N GLY A 69 2.16 -27.16 8.01
CA GLY A 69 1.17 -28.15 8.45
C GLY A 69 1.78 -29.47 8.90
N ASN A 70 2.84 -29.90 8.21
CA ASN A 70 3.55 -31.16 8.48
C ASN A 70 4.50 -31.02 9.68
N GLU A 71 5.23 -29.91 9.78
CA GLU A 71 6.26 -29.70 10.80
C GLU A 71 5.71 -29.18 12.13
N LEU A 72 4.64 -28.37 12.11
CA LEU A 72 4.07 -27.78 13.34
C LEU A 72 2.77 -28.48 13.75
N HIS A 73 1.71 -28.31 12.94
CA HIS A 73 0.39 -28.89 13.19
C HIS A 73 -0.53 -28.70 11.98
N PRO A 74 -1.44 -29.64 11.64
CA PRO A 74 -2.38 -29.48 10.53
C PRO A 74 -3.26 -28.21 10.61
N ALA A 75 -3.55 -27.74 11.83
CA ALA A 75 -4.29 -26.50 12.04
C ALA A 75 -3.50 -25.25 11.62
N ALA A 76 -2.17 -25.25 11.74
CA ALA A 76 -1.31 -24.13 11.38
C ALA A 76 -1.38 -23.83 9.89
N ARG A 77 -1.49 -24.87 9.04
CA ARG A 77 -1.73 -24.74 7.61
C ARG A 77 -2.99 -23.95 7.30
N TRP A 78 -4.11 -24.30 7.92
CA TRP A 78 -5.40 -23.67 7.66
C TRP A 78 -5.44 -22.23 8.19
N LEU A 79 -4.90 -21.99 9.38
CA LEU A 79 -4.77 -20.64 9.94
C LEU A 79 -3.91 -19.74 9.03
N PHE A 80 -2.80 -20.26 8.53
CA PHE A 80 -1.94 -19.53 7.60
C PHE A 80 -2.67 -19.22 6.30
N LEU A 81 -3.32 -20.20 5.67
CA LEU A 81 -4.04 -20.01 4.41
C LEU A 81 -5.19 -19.01 4.54
N LEU A 82 -5.99 -19.09 5.61
CA LEU A 82 -7.06 -18.15 5.88
C LEU A 82 -6.54 -16.74 6.16
N GLY A 83 -5.47 -16.63 6.95
CA GLY A 83 -4.81 -15.36 7.23
C GLY A 83 -4.25 -14.71 5.97
N PHE A 84 -3.53 -15.49 5.15
CA PHE A 84 -2.97 -15.05 3.89
C PHE A 84 -4.04 -14.61 2.89
N TRP A 85 -5.12 -15.39 2.75
CA TRP A 85 -6.26 -15.04 1.92
C TRP A 85 -6.90 -13.73 2.39
N SER A 86 -7.14 -13.60 3.71
CA SER A 86 -7.73 -12.39 4.29
C SER A 86 -6.85 -11.16 4.05
N ALA A 87 -5.54 -11.27 4.26
CA ALA A 87 -4.59 -10.18 4.03
C ALA A 87 -4.52 -9.77 2.55
N SER A 88 -4.47 -10.76 1.64
CA SER A 88 -4.42 -10.51 0.20
C SER A 88 -5.72 -9.85 -0.31
N PHE A 89 -6.86 -10.39 0.12
CA PHE A 89 -8.17 -9.89 -0.29
C PHE A 89 -8.44 -8.46 0.21
N THR A 90 -8.13 -8.18 1.48
CA THR A 90 -8.29 -6.84 2.06
C THR A 90 -7.36 -5.81 1.42
N SER A 91 -6.14 -6.20 1.05
CA SER A 91 -5.21 -5.32 0.33
C SER A 91 -5.75 -4.88 -1.04
N VAL A 92 -6.31 -5.82 -1.81
CA VAL A 92 -6.92 -5.52 -3.13
C VAL A 92 -8.10 -4.57 -2.97
N ILE A 93 -9.00 -4.84 -2.02
CA ILE A 93 -10.16 -3.96 -1.76
C ILE A 93 -9.71 -2.56 -1.37
N GLY A 94 -8.69 -2.44 -0.53
CA GLY A 94 -8.14 -1.16 -0.10
C GLY A 94 -7.66 -0.30 -1.26
N VAL A 95 -6.99 -0.91 -2.25
CA VAL A 95 -6.52 -0.23 -3.47
C VAL A 95 -7.69 0.16 -4.36
N TRP A 96 -8.62 -0.77 -4.63
CA TRP A 96 -9.79 -0.48 -5.45
C TRP A 96 -10.60 0.70 -4.94
N ASN A 97 -10.84 0.74 -3.63
CA ASN A 97 -11.56 1.84 -3.02
C ASN A 97 -10.71 3.13 -3.00
N GLY A 98 -9.48 3.05 -2.48
CA GLY A 98 -8.64 4.21 -2.24
C GLY A 98 -8.20 4.95 -3.50
N VAL A 99 -7.79 4.23 -4.55
CA VAL A 99 -7.32 4.86 -5.80
C VAL A 99 -8.51 5.41 -6.59
N SER A 100 -9.67 4.74 -6.54
CA SER A 100 -10.90 5.26 -7.16
C SER A 100 -11.35 6.59 -6.54
N TYR A 101 -11.17 6.75 -5.23
CA TYR A 101 -11.38 8.04 -4.56
C TYR A 101 -10.44 9.13 -5.06
N LEU A 102 -9.13 8.84 -5.11
CA LEU A 102 -8.12 9.77 -5.61
C LEU A 102 -8.43 10.21 -7.05
N PHE A 103 -8.82 9.26 -7.91
CA PHE A 103 -9.18 9.56 -9.29
C PHE A 103 -10.46 10.41 -9.38
N ALA A 104 -11.50 10.07 -8.62
CA ALA A 104 -12.74 10.84 -8.60
C ALA A 104 -12.51 12.28 -8.13
N ASP A 105 -11.68 12.48 -7.10
CA ASP A 105 -11.34 13.81 -6.59
C ASP A 105 -10.46 14.60 -7.58
N PHE A 106 -9.53 13.93 -8.26
CA PHE A 106 -8.75 14.52 -9.36
C PHE A 106 -9.66 15.04 -10.48
N ILE A 107 -10.59 14.20 -10.96
CA ILE A 107 -11.53 14.59 -12.02
C ILE A 107 -12.42 15.74 -11.56
N ARG A 108 -12.91 15.70 -10.32
CA ARG A 108 -13.70 16.78 -9.73
C ARG A 108 -12.91 18.09 -9.73
N ASN A 109 -11.65 18.07 -9.29
CA ASN A 109 -10.81 19.26 -9.19
C ASN A 109 -10.48 19.84 -10.58
N VAL A 110 -10.09 18.99 -11.53
CA VAL A 110 -9.76 19.40 -12.92
C VAL A 110 -10.97 19.96 -13.65
N ARG A 111 -12.15 19.33 -13.49
CA ARG A 111 -13.40 19.77 -14.12
C ARG A 111 -14.16 20.82 -13.31
N LYS A 112 -13.61 21.26 -12.17
CA LYS A 112 -14.24 22.23 -11.25
C LYS A 112 -15.69 21.87 -10.89
N LEU A 113 -15.97 20.59 -10.67
CA LEU A 113 -17.31 20.11 -10.37
C LEU A 113 -17.67 20.41 -8.90
N ASN A 114 -18.86 20.95 -8.67
CA ASN A 114 -19.36 21.24 -7.33
C ASN A 114 -20.04 20.00 -6.72
N ILE A 115 -19.23 18.96 -6.46
CA ILE A 115 -19.67 17.70 -5.85
C ILE A 115 -19.13 17.64 -4.44
N ASP A 116 -19.95 17.33 -3.44
CA ASP A 116 -19.45 17.14 -2.07
C ASP A 116 -18.42 16.01 -1.99
N LYS A 117 -17.35 16.21 -1.21
CA LYS A 117 -16.33 15.16 -1.00
C LYS A 117 -16.94 13.85 -0.46
N GLU A 118 -17.98 13.97 0.37
CA GLU A 118 -18.71 12.84 0.97
C GLU A 118 -19.49 12.01 -0.08
N LYS A 119 -19.73 12.55 -1.28
CA LYS A 119 -20.47 11.88 -2.37
C LYS A 119 -19.56 11.40 -3.50
N LEU A 120 -18.24 11.42 -3.32
CA LEU A 120 -17.29 11.03 -4.37
C LEU A 120 -17.49 9.58 -4.85
N ASN A 121 -17.84 8.64 -3.95
CA ASN A 121 -18.16 7.25 -4.29
C ASN A 121 -19.38 7.07 -5.22
N GLN A 122 -20.29 8.05 -5.25
CA GLN A 122 -21.47 8.00 -6.10
C GLN A 122 -21.20 8.52 -7.53
N THR A 123 -20.03 9.12 -7.75
CA THR A 123 -19.71 9.72 -9.04
C THR A 123 -19.44 8.67 -10.12
N LYS A 124 -19.74 9.01 -11.37
CA LYS A 124 -19.41 8.18 -12.53
C LYS A 124 -17.89 7.94 -12.64
N ALA A 125 -17.08 8.92 -12.24
CA ALA A 125 -15.61 8.82 -12.25
C ALA A 125 -15.12 7.73 -11.29
N PHE A 126 -15.67 7.66 -10.07
CA PHE A 126 -15.34 6.61 -9.12
C PHE A 126 -15.71 5.22 -9.67
N ARG A 127 -16.94 5.04 -10.12
CA ARG A 127 -17.41 3.76 -10.67
C ARG A 127 -16.61 3.32 -11.89
N PHE A 128 -16.31 4.25 -12.79
CA PHE A 128 -15.46 4.00 -13.96
C PHE A 128 -14.09 3.47 -13.54
N TYR A 129 -13.46 4.10 -12.55
CA TYR A 129 -12.12 3.71 -12.12
C TYR A 129 -12.11 2.37 -11.39
N VAL A 130 -13.14 2.05 -10.60
CA VAL A 130 -13.32 0.70 -10.05
C VAL A 130 -13.35 -0.34 -11.17
N PHE A 131 -14.20 -0.15 -12.19
CA PHE A 131 -14.26 -1.07 -13.33
C PHE A 131 -12.94 -1.15 -14.10
N TRP A 132 -12.24 -0.02 -14.22
CA TRP A 132 -10.93 0.05 -14.85
C TRP A 132 -9.83 -0.67 -14.06
N LEU A 133 -9.94 -0.76 -12.72
CA LEU A 133 -9.03 -1.55 -11.91
C LEU A 133 -9.40 -3.04 -11.88
N THR A 134 -10.63 -3.41 -12.22
CA THR A 134 -11.10 -4.80 -12.19
C THR A 134 -10.87 -5.51 -13.52
N PHE A 135 -11.41 -4.99 -14.62
CA PHE A 135 -11.49 -5.73 -15.89
C PHE A 135 -10.20 -5.70 -16.72
N PRO A 136 -9.53 -4.56 -16.93
CA PRO A 136 -8.28 -4.51 -17.68
C PRO A 136 -7.18 -5.41 -17.11
N PRO A 137 -6.94 -5.48 -15.78
CA PRO A 137 -5.96 -6.42 -15.22
C PRO A 137 -6.32 -7.88 -15.46
N MET A 138 -7.62 -8.21 -15.51
CA MET A 138 -8.07 -9.57 -15.81
C MET A 138 -7.73 -9.99 -17.25
N LEU A 139 -7.73 -9.05 -18.19
CA LEU A 139 -7.31 -9.31 -19.58
C LEU A 139 -5.81 -9.62 -19.68
N LEU A 140 -4.99 -9.06 -18.79
CA LEU A 140 -3.55 -9.30 -18.75
C LEU A 140 -3.21 -10.73 -18.33
N HIS A 141 -4.10 -11.42 -17.60
CA HIS A 141 -3.93 -12.84 -17.27
C HIS A 141 -3.83 -13.71 -18.53
N PHE A 142 -4.63 -13.42 -19.56
CA PHE A 142 -4.61 -14.16 -20.83
C PHE A 142 -3.32 -13.94 -21.63
N ILE A 143 -2.57 -12.87 -21.36
CA ILE A 143 -1.34 -12.52 -22.08
C ILE A 143 -0.12 -13.24 -21.47
N GLY A 144 -0.26 -13.90 -20.31
CA GLY A 144 0.76 -14.79 -19.74
C GLY A 144 2.08 -14.10 -19.37
N LYS A 145 2.13 -12.77 -19.30
CA LYS A 145 3.32 -11.97 -19.00
C LYS A 145 3.21 -11.23 -17.66
N PRO A 146 3.26 -11.95 -16.52
CA PRO A 146 3.27 -11.31 -15.20
C PRO A 146 4.55 -10.50 -14.95
N VAL A 147 5.69 -10.90 -15.53
CA VAL A 147 7.00 -10.30 -15.22
C VAL A 147 7.11 -8.84 -15.65
N GLY A 148 6.73 -8.51 -16.89
CA GLY A 148 6.79 -7.12 -17.37
C GLY A 148 5.89 -6.18 -16.58
N LEU A 149 4.71 -6.66 -16.16
CA LEU A 149 3.78 -5.89 -15.33
C LEU A 149 4.35 -5.62 -13.94
N ILE A 150 5.00 -6.63 -13.34
CA ILE A 150 5.66 -6.51 -12.03
C ILE A 150 6.79 -5.48 -12.11
N ILE A 151 7.61 -5.52 -13.17
CA ILE A 151 8.70 -4.55 -13.37
C ILE A 151 8.15 -3.13 -13.53
N VAL A 152 7.14 -2.94 -14.40
CA VAL A 152 6.52 -1.61 -14.60
C VAL A 152 5.89 -1.10 -13.30
N TYR A 153 5.23 -1.98 -12.54
CA TYR A 153 4.65 -1.63 -11.24
C TYR A 153 5.74 -1.23 -10.23
N GLY A 154 6.84 -1.98 -10.14
CA GLY A 154 7.99 -1.67 -9.29
C GLY A 154 8.60 -0.31 -9.64
N ALA A 155 8.84 -0.06 -10.93
CA ALA A 155 9.38 1.20 -11.43
C ALA A 155 8.45 2.39 -11.18
N LEU A 156 7.15 2.25 -11.44
CA LEU A 156 6.16 3.29 -11.12
C LEU A 156 6.11 3.57 -9.61
N GLY A 157 6.18 2.54 -8.77
CA GLY A 157 6.25 2.69 -7.32
C GLY A 157 7.50 3.45 -6.87
N ALA A 158 8.67 3.08 -7.41
CA ALA A 158 9.94 3.74 -7.11
C ALA A 158 9.96 5.21 -7.52
N LEU A 159 9.29 5.58 -8.62
CA LEU A 159 9.16 6.97 -9.06
C LEU A 159 8.10 7.77 -8.27
N PHE A 160 7.01 7.10 -7.86
CA PHE A 160 5.90 7.75 -7.17
C PHE A 160 6.21 8.09 -5.70
N MET A 161 6.98 7.24 -5.02
CA MET A 161 7.31 7.44 -3.60
C MET A 161 8.14 8.71 -3.32
N PRO A 162 9.19 9.07 -4.09
CA PRO A 162 9.89 10.34 -3.95
C PRO A 162 8.96 11.54 -4.14
N PHE A 163 8.08 11.50 -5.13
CA PHE A 163 7.10 12.56 -5.37
C PHE A 163 6.18 12.76 -4.15
N LEU A 164 5.66 11.67 -3.57
CA LEU A 164 4.86 11.73 -2.34
C LEU A 164 5.68 12.26 -1.14
N ALA A 165 6.91 11.82 -0.97
CA ALA A 165 7.76 12.27 0.14
C ALA A 165 8.04 13.78 0.06
N ILE A 166 8.37 14.30 -1.14
CA ILE A 166 8.61 15.73 -1.38
C ILE A 166 7.34 16.54 -1.09
N THR A 167 6.19 16.10 -1.62
CA THR A 167 4.93 16.82 -1.45
C THR A 167 4.48 16.85 0.01
N LEU A 168 4.65 15.75 0.75
CA LEU A 168 4.37 15.71 2.19
C LEU A 168 5.34 16.58 2.99
N LEU A 169 6.64 16.55 2.69
CA LEU A 169 7.62 17.44 3.32
C LEU A 169 7.27 18.91 3.11
N TRP A 170 6.85 19.27 1.90
CA TRP A 170 6.44 20.63 1.60
C TRP A 170 5.14 21.01 2.33
N LEU A 171 4.10 20.18 2.24
CA LEU A 171 2.78 20.48 2.78
C LEU A 171 2.79 20.50 4.32
N LEU A 172 3.50 19.56 4.96
CA LEU A 172 3.57 19.43 6.42
C LEU A 172 4.50 20.47 7.10
N ASN A 173 5.35 21.13 6.32
CA ASN A 173 6.20 22.23 6.80
C ASN A 173 5.72 23.61 6.30
N SER A 174 4.71 23.67 5.42
CA SER A 174 4.20 24.93 4.88
C SER A 174 3.48 25.76 5.95
N LYS A 175 3.91 27.02 6.12
CA LYS A 175 3.27 27.98 7.02
C LYS A 175 1.84 28.34 6.61
N LYS A 176 1.50 28.12 5.34
CA LYS A 176 0.19 28.45 4.76
C LYS A 176 -0.88 27.42 5.08
N GLU A 177 -0.50 26.14 5.14
CA GLU A 177 -1.44 25.02 5.27
C GLU A 177 -1.60 24.54 6.73
N LEU A 178 -0.61 24.78 7.61
CA LEU A 178 -0.60 24.30 8.99
C LEU A 178 -0.25 25.39 10.04
N PRO A 179 -1.06 25.53 11.11
CA PRO A 179 -0.72 26.36 12.27
C PRO A 179 0.59 25.92 12.95
N GLU A 180 1.28 26.85 13.62
CA GLU A 180 2.66 26.65 14.13
C GLU A 180 2.82 25.44 15.08
N GLY A 181 1.77 25.07 15.83
CA GLY A 181 1.79 23.93 16.76
C GLY A 181 1.49 22.55 16.16
N ARG A 182 1.23 22.44 14.85
CA ARG A 182 0.94 21.16 14.16
C ARG A 182 1.90 20.83 13.01
N ARG A 183 2.98 21.60 12.89
CA ARG A 183 4.04 21.34 11.92
C ARG A 183 4.81 20.06 12.29
N ASN A 184 5.47 19.49 11.30
CA ASN A 184 6.22 18.27 11.49
C ASN A 184 7.37 18.47 12.49
N HIS A 185 7.56 17.52 13.40
CA HIS A 185 8.70 17.57 14.34
C HIS A 185 10.01 17.28 13.60
N TRP A 186 11.15 17.76 14.10
CA TRP A 186 12.45 17.59 13.42
C TRP A 186 12.77 16.12 13.11
N LEU A 187 12.40 15.20 14.02
CA LEU A 187 12.58 13.76 13.85
C LEU A 187 11.76 13.21 12.67
N SER A 188 10.52 13.67 12.52
CA SER A 188 9.66 13.27 11.40
C SER A 188 10.17 13.82 10.07
N ASN A 189 10.76 15.02 10.06
CA ASN A 189 11.43 15.56 8.88
C ASN A 189 12.69 14.75 8.53
N LEU A 190 13.50 14.38 9.52
CA LEU A 190 14.70 13.54 9.30
C LEU A 190 14.32 12.18 8.71
N LEU A 191 13.31 11.51 9.26
CA LEU A 191 12.82 10.23 8.73
C LEU A 191 12.28 10.36 7.31
N LEU A 192 11.51 11.41 7.00
CA LEU A 192 11.01 11.66 5.65
C LEU A 192 12.14 11.91 4.66
N ILE A 193 13.18 12.65 5.06
CA ILE A 193 14.37 12.88 4.23
C ILE A 193 15.11 11.56 3.97
N LEU A 194 15.28 10.73 5.00
CA LEU A 194 15.91 9.42 4.85
C LEU A 194 15.13 8.51 3.89
N CYS A 195 13.81 8.46 4.04
CA CYS A 195 12.93 7.77 3.09
C CYS A 195 13.09 8.31 1.67
N LEU A 196 13.12 9.64 1.51
CA LEU A 196 13.28 10.30 0.21
C LEU A 196 14.61 9.91 -0.45
N VAL A 197 15.72 9.93 0.30
CA VAL A 197 17.03 9.52 -0.21
C VAL A 197 17.01 8.05 -0.62
N LEU A 198 16.48 7.17 0.23
CA LEU A 198 16.39 5.73 -0.05
C LEU A 198 15.58 5.46 -1.33
N PHE A 199 14.39 6.05 -1.46
CA PHE A 199 13.56 5.86 -2.65
C PHE A 199 14.16 6.51 -3.90
N ALA A 200 14.87 7.63 -3.77
CA ALA A 200 15.60 8.23 -4.90
C ALA A 200 16.71 7.29 -5.42
N VAL A 201 17.46 6.66 -4.51
CA VAL A 201 18.48 5.66 -4.88
C VAL A 201 17.83 4.45 -5.57
N LEU A 202 16.73 3.93 -5.02
CA LEU A 202 16.00 2.81 -5.63
C LEU A 202 15.45 3.18 -7.01
N ALA A 203 14.90 4.39 -7.18
CA ALA A 203 14.39 4.86 -8.46
C ALA A 203 15.49 4.94 -9.52
N VAL A 204 16.67 5.46 -9.16
CA VAL A 204 17.82 5.49 -10.09
C VAL A 204 18.28 4.07 -10.43
N ASN A 205 18.28 3.15 -9.47
CA ASN A 205 18.67 1.77 -9.70
C ASN A 205 17.70 1.03 -10.63
N GLU A 206 16.40 1.17 -10.41
CA GLU A 206 15.36 0.57 -11.26
C GLU A 206 15.40 1.15 -12.68
N LEU A 207 15.56 2.47 -12.82
CA LEU A 207 15.72 3.08 -14.14
C LEU A 207 16.95 2.54 -14.86
N ARG A 208 18.09 2.38 -14.17
CA ARG A 208 19.29 1.77 -14.76
C ARG A 208 19.04 0.35 -15.24
N ASN A 209 18.39 -0.48 -14.42
CA ASN A 209 18.09 -1.87 -14.76
C ASN A 209 17.07 -2.00 -15.91
N LEU A 210 16.18 -1.01 -16.07
CA LEU A 210 15.21 -0.97 -17.17
C LEU A 210 15.82 -0.61 -18.52
N PHE A 211 16.92 0.16 -18.52
CA PHE A 211 17.58 0.66 -19.74
C PHE A 211 18.92 -0.02 -20.06
N ALA A 212 19.38 -0.96 -19.22
CA ALA A 212 20.57 -1.79 -19.43
C ALA A 212 20.19 -3.14 -20.03
#